data_AF-A0ABD3V6B4-F1
#
_entry.id   AF-A0ABD3V6B4-F1
#
_cell.length_a   1.000
_cell.length_b   1.000
_cell.length_c   1.000
_cell.angle_alpha   90.00
_cell.angle_beta   90.00
_cell.angle_gamma   90.00
#
_symmetry.space_group_name_H-M   'P 1'
#
loop_
_entity.id
_entity.type
_entity.pdbx_description
1 polymer ?
#
loop_
_entity_poly.entity_id
_entity_poly.type
_entity_poly.pdbx_seq_one_letter_code
_entity_poly.pdbx_strand_id
1 'polypeptide(L)'
;MKVPEELLETLSKKQFIDSLTDSELRLRIHQARLKTLDEAIQVGEELDAFNRVEFQMKDLERYAQTVTTEVAQLKTLLKDLTAKCAEKNGMKGRPICYKCGEIHVGHFKRVCPKS
;
A
#
# COMPACT_ATOMS: atom_id res chain seq x y z
N MET A 1 -25.79 -36.27 -41.59
CA MET A 1 -25.15 -37.11 -40.57
C MET A 1 -25.25 -36.36 -39.24
N LYS A 2 -26.01 -36.84 -38.26
CA LYS A 2 -26.10 -36.18 -36.94
C LYS A 2 -24.87 -36.57 -36.13
N VAL A 3 -24.15 -35.58 -35.60
CA VAL A 3 -23.02 -35.82 -34.70
C VAL A 3 -23.58 -36.31 -33.36
N PRO A 4 -23.01 -37.36 -32.74
CA PRO A 4 -23.38 -37.79 -31.40
C PRO A 4 -23.20 -36.67 -30.37
N GLU A 5 -24.20 -36.49 -29.52
CA GLU A 5 -24.25 -35.39 -28.53
C GLU A 5 -23.06 -35.44 -27.55
N GLU A 6 -22.70 -36.63 -27.06
CA GLU A 6 -21.53 -36.83 -26.18
C GLU A 6 -20.20 -36.40 -26.82
N LEU A 7 -20.06 -36.59 -28.14
CA LEU A 7 -18.86 -36.14 -28.87
C LEU A 7 -18.83 -34.62 -28.97
N LEU A 8 -19.98 -34.00 -29.22
CA LEU A 8 -20.08 -32.54 -29.29
C LEU A 8 -19.73 -31.89 -27.94
N GLU A 9 -20.20 -32.48 -26.85
CA GLU A 9 -19.92 -32.00 -25.49
C GLU A 9 -18.44 -32.16 -25.14
N THR A 10 -17.84 -33.31 -25.48
CA THR A 10 -16.41 -33.55 -25.26
C THR A 10 -15.54 -32.56 -26.06
N LEU A 11 -15.90 -32.28 -27.31
CA LEU A 11 -15.19 -31.33 -28.16
C LEU A 11 -15.36 -29.90 -27.64
N SER A 12 -16.58 -29.51 -27.28
CA SER A 12 -16.86 -28.18 -26.75
C SER A 12 -16.10 -27.93 -25.45
N LYS A 13 -16.06 -28.92 -24.54
CA LYS A 13 -15.28 -28.85 -23.31
C LYS A 13 -13.78 -28.67 -23.58
N LYS A 14 -13.21 -29.44 -24.51
CA LYS A 14 -11.79 -29.31 -24.87
C LYS A 14 -11.49 -27.94 -25.47
N GLN A 15 -12.32 -27.49 -26.40
CA GLN A 15 -12.18 -26.17 -27.02
C GLN A 15 -12.27 -25.04 -25.99
N PHE A 16 -13.18 -25.15 -25.01
CA PHE A 16 -13.26 -24.22 -23.90
C PHE A 16 -11.96 -24.18 -23.10
N ILE A 17 -11.45 -25.33 -22.65
CA ILE A 17 -10.21 -25.41 -21.88
C ILE A 17 -9.02 -24.84 -22.68
N ASP A 18 -8.91 -25.19 -23.96
CA ASP A 18 -7.82 -24.72 -24.82
C ASP A 18 -7.87 -23.20 -25.08
N SER A 19 -9.06 -22.60 -25.01
CA SER A 19 -9.26 -21.15 -25.19
C SER A 19 -8.83 -20.31 -23.98
N LEU A 20 -8.64 -20.92 -22.81
CA LEU A 20 -8.21 -20.21 -21.61
C LEU A 20 -6.73 -19.79 -21.73
N THR A 21 -6.47 -18.49 -21.55
CA THR A 21 -5.11 -17.92 -21.66
C THR A 21 -4.19 -18.33 -20.51
N ASP A 22 -4.75 -18.51 -19.31
CA ASP A 22 -3.99 -18.88 -18.12
C ASP A 22 -3.69 -20.39 -18.10
N SER A 23 -2.41 -20.75 -18.10
CA SER A 23 -1.96 -22.14 -18.01
C SER A 23 -2.30 -22.81 -16.68
N GLU A 24 -2.34 -22.06 -15.58
CA GLU A 24 -2.67 -22.58 -14.26
C GLU A 24 -4.16 -22.90 -14.15
N LEU A 25 -5.03 -22.00 -14.65
CA LEU A 25 -6.47 -22.28 -14.76
C LEU A 25 -6.74 -23.53 -15.59
N ARG A 26 -6.08 -23.68 -16.76
CA ARG A 26 -6.19 -24.88 -17.59
C ARG A 26 -5.78 -26.14 -16.84
N LEU A 27 -4.65 -26.11 -16.14
CA LEU A 27 -4.16 -27.25 -15.38
C LEU A 27 -5.15 -27.66 -14.27
N ARG A 28 -5.69 -26.70 -13.52
CA ARG A 28 -6.66 -26.97 -12.44
C ARG A 28 -7.97 -27.54 -12.96
N ILE A 29 -8.49 -26.99 -14.07
CA ILE A 29 -9.70 -27.52 -14.71
C ILE A 29 -9.46 -28.95 -15.24
N HIS A 30 -8.28 -29.22 -15.80
CA HIS A 30 -7.89 -30.58 -16.19
C HIS A 30 -7.81 -31.55 -15.00
N GLN A 31 -7.23 -31.12 -13.87
CA GLN A 31 -7.11 -31.92 -12.66
C GLN A 31 -8.46 -32.22 -12.01
N ALA A 32 -9.44 -31.33 -12.16
CA ALA A 32 -10.79 -31.50 -11.62
C ALA A 32 -11.60 -32.61 -12.31
N ARG A 33 -11.12 -33.18 -13.44
CA ARG A 33 -11.75 -34.31 -14.17
C ARG A 33 -13.24 -34.11 -14.47
N LEU A 34 -13.58 -32.89 -14.91
CA LEU A 34 -14.96 -32.47 -15.17
C LEU A 34 -15.57 -33.27 -16.32
N LYS A 35 -16.85 -33.62 -16.17
CA LYS A 35 -17.56 -34.49 -17.10
C LYS A 35 -18.19 -33.67 -18.22
N THR A 36 -18.88 -32.59 -17.84
CA THR A 36 -19.66 -31.76 -18.76
C THR A 36 -18.93 -30.45 -19.08
N LEU A 37 -19.41 -29.76 -20.13
CA LEU A 37 -18.95 -28.41 -20.43
C LEU A 37 -19.37 -27.41 -19.33
N ASP A 38 -20.60 -27.52 -18.84
CA ASP A 38 -21.15 -26.59 -17.85
C ASP A 38 -20.36 -26.63 -16.53
N GLU A 39 -19.95 -27.82 -16.09
CA GLU A 39 -19.05 -27.98 -14.95
C GLU A 39 -17.72 -27.25 -15.18
N ALA A 40 -17.17 -27.34 -16.40
CA ALA A 40 -15.91 -26.67 -16.77
C ALA A 40 -16.04 -25.15 -16.78
N ILE A 41 -17.17 -24.63 -17.27
CA ILE A 41 -17.46 -23.20 -17.24
C ILE A 41 -17.56 -22.73 -15.79
N GLN A 42 -18.38 -23.39 -14.97
CA GLN A 42 -18.59 -23.00 -13.58
C GLN A 42 -17.28 -22.99 -12.78
N VAL A 43 -16.50 -24.07 -12.85
CA VAL A 43 -15.21 -24.15 -12.14
C VAL A 43 -14.22 -23.12 -12.68
N GLY A 44 -14.22 -22.88 -14.00
CA GLY A 44 -13.37 -21.86 -14.61
C GLY A 44 -13.70 -20.44 -14.11
N GLU A 45 -15.00 -20.11 -14.03
CA GLU A 45 -15.47 -18.83 -13.49
C GLU A 45 -15.13 -18.66 -12.01
N GLU A 46 -15.36 -19.69 -11.19
CA GLU A 46 -15.04 -19.66 -9.76
C GLU A 46 -13.54 -19.42 -9.53
N LEU A 47 -12.68 -20.12 -10.27
CA LEU A 47 -11.24 -19.97 -10.17
C LEU A 47 -10.74 -18.61 -10.68
N ASP A 48 -11.31 -18.08 -11.78
CA ASP A 48 -10.95 -16.76 -12.30
C ASP A 48 -11.36 -15.66 -11.31
N ALA A 49 -12.58 -15.73 -10.77
CA ALA A 49 -13.06 -14.80 -9.75
C ALA A 49 -12.17 -14.82 -8.51
N PHE A 50 -11.82 -16.01 -8.01
CA PHE A 50 -10.91 -16.17 -6.89
C PHE A 50 -9.53 -15.56 -7.17
N ASN A 51 -8.94 -15.88 -8.33
CA ASN A 51 -7.62 -15.37 -8.71
C ASN A 51 -7.60 -13.83 -8.82
N ARG A 52 -8.67 -13.22 -9.34
CA ARG A 52 -8.80 -11.75 -9.41
C ARG A 52 -8.80 -11.11 -8.03
N VAL A 53 -9.58 -11.66 -7.10
CA VAL A 53 -9.67 -11.15 -5.73
C VAL A 53 -8.32 -11.32 -5.02
N GLU A 54 -7.71 -12.50 -5.11
CA GLU A 54 -6.40 -12.76 -4.51
C GLU A 54 -5.31 -11.83 -5.05
N PHE A 55 -5.32 -11.57 -6.35
CA PHE A 55 -4.38 -10.63 -6.97
C PHE A 55 -4.58 -9.21 -6.45
N GLN A 56 -5.83 -8.73 -6.42
CA GLN A 56 -6.18 -7.42 -5.87
C GLN A 56 -5.79 -7.28 -4.40
N MET A 57 -6.02 -8.32 -3.59
CA MET A 57 -5.65 -8.30 -2.17
C MET A 57 -4.14 -8.20 -1.98
N LYS A 58 -3.34 -8.93 -2.76
CA LYS A 58 -1.87 -8.84 -2.72
C LYS A 58 -1.36 -7.46 -3.10
N ASP A 59 -1.96 -6.83 -4.11
CA ASP A 59 -1.59 -5.47 -4.51
C ASP A 59 -1.97 -4.43 -3.44
N LEU A 60 -3.16 -4.56 -2.84
CA LEU A 60 -3.59 -3.71 -1.72
C LEU A 60 -2.68 -3.89 -0.50
N GLU A 61 -2.24 -5.12 -0.21
CA GLU A 61 -1.32 -5.40 0.89
C GLU A 61 0.05 -4.74 0.66
N ARG A 62 0.61 -4.84 -0.55
CA ARG A 62 1.85 -4.15 -0.93
C ARG A 62 1.71 -2.64 -0.83
N TYR A 63 0.58 -2.09 -1.27
CA TYR A 63 0.30 -0.67 -1.15
C TYR A 63 0.23 -0.24 0.32
N ALA A 64 -0.48 -0.99 1.17
CA ALA A 64 -0.57 -0.72 2.60
C ALA A 64 0.81 -0.79 3.30
N GLN A 65 1.65 -1.75 2.94
CA GLN A 65 3.04 -1.83 3.43
C GLN A 65 3.86 -0.60 3.02
N THR A 66 3.70 -0.13 1.80
CA THR A 66 4.37 1.10 1.33
C THR A 66 3.91 2.31 2.12
N VAL A 67 2.60 2.52 2.23
CA VAL A 67 2.03 3.66 2.99
C VAL A 67 2.45 3.62 4.46
N THR A 68 2.46 2.44 5.10
CA THR A 68 2.89 2.33 6.50
C THR A 68 4.35 2.70 6.70
N THR A 69 5.23 2.30 5.78
CA THR A 69 6.66 2.70 5.83
C THR A 69 6.85 4.20 5.61
N GLU A 70 6.17 4.79 4.63
CA GLU A 70 6.20 6.24 4.39
C GLU A 70 5.68 7.03 5.59
N VAL A 71 4.56 6.59 6.20
CA VAL A 71 4.02 7.22 7.41
C VAL A 71 4.99 7.12 8.59
N ALA A 72 5.70 5.99 8.73
CA ALA A 72 6.72 5.85 9.77
C ALA A 72 7.88 6.83 9.56
N GLN A 73 8.36 7.00 8.32
CA GLN A 73 9.40 7.96 7.95
C GLN A 73 8.96 9.42 8.15
N LEU A 74 7.72 9.76 7.78
CA LEU A 74 7.18 11.10 8.01
C LEU A 74 7.08 11.42 9.50
N LYS A 75 6.70 10.44 10.33
CA LYS A 75 6.66 10.60 11.80
C LYS A 75 8.04 10.83 12.40
N THR A 76 9.09 10.16 11.91
CA THR A 76 10.46 10.40 12.41
C THR A 76 10.95 11.78 11.98
N LEU A 77 10.77 12.16 10.71
CA LEU A 77 11.13 13.49 10.22
C LEU A 77 10.41 14.61 10.98
N LEU A 78 9.12 14.43 11.28
CA LEU A 78 8.37 15.40 12.07
C LEU A 78 8.96 15.56 13.47
N LYS A 79 9.30 14.45 14.15
CA LYS A 79 9.95 14.50 15.47
C LYS A 79 11.29 15.24 15.41
N ASP A 80 12.13 14.95 14.42
CA ASP A 80 13.42 15.61 14.26
C ASP A 80 13.28 17.11 13.99
N LEU A 81 12.33 17.50 13.15
CA LEU A 81 12.03 18.91 12.88
C LEU A 81 11.53 19.62 14.14
N THR A 82 10.65 18.99 14.92
CA THR A 82 10.18 19.58 16.18
C THR A 82 11.31 19.75 17.20
N ALA A 83 12.23 18.78 17.30
CA ALA A 83 13.41 18.89 18.15
C ALA A 83 14.33 20.05 17.71
N LYS A 84 14.65 20.15 16.41
CA LYS A 84 15.45 21.25 15.85
C LYS A 84 14.81 22.63 16.08
N CYS A 85 13.48 22.72 16.02
CA CYS A 85 12.75 23.96 16.32
C CYS A 85 12.81 24.31 17.81
N ALA A 86 12.75 23.32 18.70
CA ALA A 86 12.92 23.52 20.15
C ALA A 86 14.33 24.02 20.49
N GLU A 87 15.36 23.45 19.88
CA GLU A 87 16.76 23.88 20.05
C GLU A 87 16.98 25.34 19.60
N LYS A 88 16.46 25.71 18.42
CA LYS A 88 16.55 27.09 17.91
C LYS A 88 15.79 28.09 18.79
N ASN A 89 14.69 27.68 19.41
CA ASN A 89 13.95 28.51 20.37
C ASN A 89 14.63 28.58 21.76
N GLY A 90 15.44 27.58 22.12
CA GLY A 90 16.26 27.55 23.35
C GLY A 90 17.53 28.40 23.28
N MET A 91 17.99 28.78 22.08
CA MET A 91 19.11 29.72 21.86
C MET A 91 18.69 31.20 21.94
N LYS A 92 17.66 31.55 22.71
CA LYS A 92 17.56 32.91 23.22
C LYS A 92 18.64 33.06 24.30
N GLY A 93 19.85 33.42 23.87
CA GLY A 93 20.89 33.90 24.79
C GLY A 93 20.26 34.87 25.79
N ARG A 94 20.64 34.75 27.07
CA ARG A 94 20.06 35.59 28.13
C ARG A 94 20.02 37.04 27.64
N PRO A 95 18.85 37.71 27.63
CA PRO A 95 18.73 39.04 27.06
C PRO A 95 19.71 39.98 27.77
N ILE A 96 20.78 40.35 27.07
CA ILE A 96 21.75 41.33 27.53
C ILE A 96 21.24 42.72 27.19
N CYS A 97 21.36 43.65 28.14
CA CYS A 97 21.09 45.03 27.84
C CYS A 97 22.20 45.59 26.94
N TYR A 98 21.87 45.96 25.70
CA TYR A 98 22.83 46.53 24.73
C TYR A 98 23.47 47.87 25.16
N LYS A 99 23.05 48.49 26.28
CA LYS A 99 23.63 49.73 26.82
C LYS A 99 24.63 49.47 27.94
N CYS A 100 24.36 48.56 28.88
CA CYS A 100 25.24 48.28 30.02
C CYS A 100 25.98 46.94 29.97
N GLY A 101 25.66 46.06 29.02
CA GLY A 101 26.33 44.76 28.83
C GLY A 101 26.02 43.70 29.89
N GLU A 102 25.23 44.01 30.93
CA GLU A 102 24.95 43.07 32.02
C GLU A 102 23.86 42.05 31.67
N ILE A 103 24.06 40.82 32.15
CA ILE A 103 23.12 39.70 32.06
C ILE A 103 22.28 39.69 33.34
N HIS A 104 21.32 40.61 33.45
CA HIS A 104 20.37 40.64 34.56
C HIS A 104 18.94 40.54 34.06
N VAL A 105 18.09 39.92 34.87
CA VAL A 105 16.69 39.61 34.58
C VAL A 105 15.94 40.87 34.15
N GLY A 106 15.55 40.94 32.88
CA GLY A 106 14.30 41.59 32.49
C GLY A 106 14.26 43.10 32.29
N HIS A 107 15.32 43.77 31.81
CA HIS A 107 15.17 45.15 31.31
C HIS A 107 15.59 45.30 29.83
N PHE A 108 14.76 45.96 29.04
CA PHE A 108 15.08 46.37 27.68
C PHE A 108 15.98 47.61 27.71
N LYS A 109 16.68 47.92 26.60
CA LYS A 109 17.56 49.11 26.44
C LYS A 109 16.93 50.42 26.95
N ARG A 110 15.61 50.54 26.88
CA ARG A 110 14.83 51.73 27.26
C ARG A 110 14.61 51.88 28.77
N VAL A 111 14.81 50.81 29.55
CA VAL A 111 14.58 50.76 31.00
C VAL A 111 15.90 50.43 31.73
N CYS A 112 17.04 50.77 31.12
CA CYS A 112 18.35 50.52 31.73
C CYS A 112 18.53 51.45 32.94
N PRO A 113 18.83 50.93 34.15
CA PRO A 113 19.02 51.75 35.34
C PRO A 113 20.30 52.59 35.30
N LYS A 114 21.25 52.27 34.41
CA LYS A 114 22.47 53.05 34.16
C LYS A 114 22.29 54.07 33.04
N SER A 115 21.06 54.56 32.80
CA SER A 115 20.76 55.41 31.64
C SER A 115 21.35 56.81 31.76
#